data_AF-A0A5S9WYZ8-F1
#
_entry.id   AF-A0A5S9WYZ8-F1
#
_cell.length_a   1.000
_cell.length_b   1.000
_cell.length_c   1.000
_cell.angle_alpha   90.00
_cell.angle_beta   90.00
_cell.angle_gamma   90.00
#
_symmetry.space_group_name_H-M   'P 1'
#
loop_
_entity.id
_entity.type
_entity.pdbx_description
1 polymer ?
#
loop_
_entity_poly.entity_id
_entity_poly.type
_entity_poly.pdbx_seq_one_letter_code
_entity_poly.pdbx_strand_id
1 'polypeptide(L)' 'MASSSMSTSSWTAREDKQFEMALAKFDKDTPDRWQKIARAVGGKSTEEVMRHYELLLRDVNDIESGRYPQPRYRNTN' A
#
# COMPACT_ATOMS: atom_id res chain seq x y z
N MET A 1 9.28 -29.66 0.03
CA MET A 1 8.30 -28.86 0.82
C MET A 1 7.66 -27.88 -0.14
N ALA A 2 6.35 -27.99 -0.36
CA ALA A 2 5.63 -27.10 -1.26
C ALA A 2 5.48 -25.73 -0.58
N SER A 3 6.27 -24.74 -1.02
CA SER A 3 5.97 -23.35 -0.70
C SER A 3 4.80 -22.94 -1.58
N SER A 4 3.60 -22.98 -1.00
CA SER A 4 2.39 -22.44 -1.58
C SER A 4 2.71 -21.07 -2.18
N SER A 5 2.57 -20.98 -3.50
CA SER A 5 2.39 -19.74 -4.21
C SER A 5 1.19 -19.03 -3.58
N MET A 6 1.45 -18.25 -2.54
CA MET A 6 0.59 -17.14 -2.20
C MET A 6 0.74 -16.22 -3.40
N SER A 7 -0.23 -16.31 -4.29
CA SER A 7 -0.52 -15.31 -5.30
C SER A 7 -0.74 -13.98 -4.59
N THR A 8 0.35 -13.33 -4.19
CA THR A 8 0.40 -11.89 -4.00
C THR A 8 0.03 -11.35 -5.35
N SER A 9 -1.24 -10.97 -5.49
CA SER A 9 -1.75 -10.21 -6.63
C SER A 9 -0.85 -8.99 -6.79
N SER A 10 0.18 -9.12 -7.62
CA SER A 10 1.26 -8.14 -7.72
C SER A 10 0.65 -6.80 -8.08
N TRP A 11 0.72 -5.84 -7.15
CA TRP A 11 0.22 -4.50 -7.39
C TRP A 11 1.06 -3.86 -8.50
N THR A 12 0.41 -3.47 -9.59
CA THR A 12 1.07 -2.70 -10.64
C THR A 12 1.23 -1.25 -10.17
N ALA A 13 2.21 -0.54 -10.70
CA ALA A 13 2.41 0.89 -10.38
C ALA A 13 1.16 1.74 -10.67
N ARG A 14 0.35 1.34 -11.66
CA ARG A 14 -0.92 2.01 -11.98
C ARG A 14 -2.01 1.75 -10.93
N GLU A 15 -2.09 0.53 -10.40
CA GLU A 15 -3.04 0.19 -9.33
C GLU A 15 -2.63 0.86 -8.02
N ASP A 16 -1.34 0.84 -7.69
CA ASP A 16 -0.79 1.45 -6.48
C ASP A 16 -1.04 2.98 -6.47
N LYS A 17 -0.77 3.65 -7.58
CA LYS A 17 -1.12 5.07 -7.74
C LYS A 17 -2.62 5.35 -7.58
N GLN A 18 -3.49 4.49 -8.11
CA GLN A 18 -4.94 4.65 -7.94
C GLN A 18 -5.36 4.43 -6.48
N PHE A 19 -4.72 3.49 -5.80
CA PHE A 19 -4.94 3.24 -4.38
C PHE A 19 -4.51 4.43 -3.52
N GLU A 20 -3.34 5.01 -3.73
CA GLU A 20 -2.90 6.22 -3.01
C GLU A 20 -3.86 7.40 -3.24
N MET A 21 -4.26 7.64 -4.49
CA MET A 21 -5.25 8.67 -4.83
C MET A 21 -6.60 8.41 -4.15
N ALA A 22 -7.02 7.15 -4.07
CA ALA A 22 -8.25 6.77 -3.39
C ALA A 22 -8.14 6.94 -1.87
N LEU A 23 -7.00 6.63 -1.25
CA LEU A 23 -6.74 6.89 0.17
C LEU A 23 -6.80 8.38 0.51
N ALA A 24 -6.31 9.24 -0.38
CA ALA A 24 -6.38 10.69 -0.22
C ALA A 24 -7.82 11.22 -0.37
N LYS A 25 -8.64 10.59 -1.20
CA LYS A 25 -10.04 10.96 -1.43
C LYS A 25 -10.99 10.45 -0.35
N PHE A 26 -10.74 9.24 0.17
CA PHE A 26 -11.58 8.57 1.16
C PHE A 26 -10.81 8.49 2.48
N ASP A 27 -11.11 9.42 3.38
CA ASP A 27 -10.52 9.49 4.72
C ASP A 27 -10.98 8.34 5.63
N LYS A 28 -10.53 8.36 6.90
CA LYS A 28 -10.83 7.30 7.88
C LYS A 28 -12.29 7.30 8.32
N ASP A 29 -12.99 8.43 8.23
CA ASP A 29 -14.39 8.58 8.66
C ASP A 29 -15.38 8.25 7.54
N THR A 30 -14.87 8.05 6.32
CA THR A 30 -15.68 7.65 5.16
C THR A 30 -16.35 6.28 5.40
N PRO A 31 -17.70 6.19 5.37
CA PRO A 31 -18.38 4.90 5.46
C PRO A 31 -18.05 4.05 4.23
N ASP A 32 -17.92 2.74 4.44
CA ASP A 32 -17.55 1.76 3.41
C ASP A 32 -16.25 2.11 2.67
N ARG A 33 -15.31 2.76 3.36
CA ARG A 33 -14.03 3.25 2.82
C ARG A 33 -13.35 2.22 1.91
N TRP A 34 -13.18 0.99 2.41
CA TRP A 34 -12.47 -0.07 1.69
C TRP A 34 -13.19 -0.50 0.41
N GLN A 35 -14.52 -0.56 0.43
CA GLN A 35 -15.31 -0.89 -0.75
C GLN A 35 -15.19 0.21 -1.82
N LYS A 36 -15.18 1.48 -1.40
CA LYS A 36 -14.99 2.62 -2.31
C LYS A 36 -13.60 2.64 -2.91
N ILE A 37 -12.56 2.34 -2.12
CA ILE A 37 -11.18 2.23 -2.61
C ILE A 37 -11.04 1.07 -3.61
N ALA A 38 -11.54 -0.11 -3.28
CA ALA A 38 -11.52 -1.27 -4.17
C ALA A 38 -12.18 -0.97 -5.53
N ARG A 39 -13.34 -0.30 -5.51
CA ARG A 39 -14.03 0.17 -6.71
C ARG A 39 -13.21 1.20 -7.50
N ALA A 40 -12.50 2.10 -6.82
CA ALA A 40 -11.66 3.11 -7.46
C ALA A 40 -10.41 2.52 -8.13
N VAL A 41 -9.83 1.46 -7.56
CA VAL A 41 -8.68 0.74 -8.14
C VAL A 41 -9.13 -0.12 -9.33
N GLY A 42 -10.35 -0.66 -9.29
CA GLY A 42 -11.00 -1.31 -10.45
C GLY A 42 -10.53 -2.73 -10.77
N GLY A 43 -9.70 -3.35 -9.92
CA GLY A 43 -9.16 -4.70 -10.15
C GLY A 43 -8.71 -5.46 -8.89
N LYS A 44 -9.03 -4.93 -7.69
CA LYS A 44 -8.66 -5.53 -6.41
C LYS A 44 -9.89 -5.72 -5.54
N SER A 45 -9.90 -6.79 -4.75
CA SER A 45 -10.93 -7.02 -3.74
C SER A 45 -10.74 -6.08 -2.54
N THR A 46 -11.77 -5.96 -1.71
CA THR A 46 -11.70 -5.23 -0.44
C THR A 46 -10.60 -5.78 0.47
N GLU A 47 -10.44 -7.10 0.51
CA GLU A 47 -9.45 -7.79 1.34
C GLU A 47 -8.02 -7.57 0.81
N GLU A 48 -7.84 -7.50 -0.51
CA GLU A 48 -6.55 -7.15 -1.13
C GLU A 48 -6.16 -5.71 -0.82
N VAL A 49 -7.11 -4.78 -0.89
CA VAL A 49 -6.90 -3.37 -0.55
C VAL A 49 -6.54 -3.20 0.93
N MET A 50 -7.24 -3.89 1.83
CA MET A 50 -6.97 -3.84 3.27
C MET A 50 -5.57 -4.38 3.59
N ARG A 51 -5.20 -5.54 3.02
CA ARG A 51 -3.85 -6.11 3.20
C ARG A 51 -2.75 -5.17 2.67
N HIS A 52 -2.98 -4.53 1.52
CA HIS A 52 -2.03 -3.59 0.95
C HIS A 52 -1.85 -2.35 1.85
N TYR A 53 -2.95 -1.87 2.45
CA TYR A 53 -2.90 -0.79 3.43
C TYR A 53 -2.13 -1.15 4.70
N GLU A 54 -2.30 -2.37 5.23
CA GLU A 54 -1.54 -2.86 6.38
C GLU A 54 -0.03 -2.91 6.12
N LEU A 55 0.36 -3.37 4.92
CA LEU A 55 1.77 -3.37 4.49
C LEU A 55 2.31 -1.94 4.39
N LEU A 56 1.55 -1.00 3.81
CA LEU A 56 1.93 0.41 3.75
C LEU A 56 2.16 0.99 5.16
N LEU A 57 1.28 0.72 6.12
CA LEU A 57 1.47 1.18 7.50
C LEU A 57 2.71 0.59 8.17
N ARG A 58 3.00 -0.69 7.90
CA ARG A 58 4.20 -1.34 8.39
C ARG A 58 5.45 -0.68 7.81
N ASP A 59 5.48 -0.44 6.50
CA ASP A 59 6.62 0.21 5.83
C ASP A 59 6.86 1.62 6.37
N VAL A 60 5.80 2.41 6.58
CA VAL A 60 5.89 3.73 7.21
C VAL A 60 6.47 3.63 8.62
N ASN A 61 5.98 2.70 9.44
CA ASN A 61 6.51 2.48 10.78
C ASN A 61 7.98 2.04 10.78
N ASP A 62 8.39 1.20 9.83
CA ASP A 62 9.78 0.75 9.71
C ASP A 62 10.71 1.90 9.27
N ILE A 63 10.23 2.82 8.43
CA ILE A 63 10.94 4.06 8.07
C ILE A 63 11.05 5.00 9.29
N GLU A 64 9.94 5.26 9.97
CA GLU A 64 9.88 6.18 11.12
C GLU A 64 10.68 5.68 12.32
N SER A 65 10.73 4.35 12.54
CA SER A 65 11.52 3.73 13.60
C SER A 65 13.02 3.67 13.29
N GLY A 66 13.46 4.20 12.15
CA GLY A 66 14.87 4.23 11.74
C GLY A 66 15.44 2.84 11.40
N ARG A 67 14.58 1.85 11.13
CA ARG A 67 14.99 0.49 10.72
C ARG A 67 15.39 0.45 9.25
N TYR A 68 14.99 1.45 8.47
CA TYR A 68 15.48 1.61 7.10
C TYR A 68 16.81 2.38 7.12
N PRO A 69 17.90 1.84 6.54
CA PRO A 69 19.14 2.57 6.44
C PRO A 69 18.90 3.84 5.61
N GLN A 70 19.10 5.01 6.23
CA GLN A 70 19.01 6.27 5.51
C GLN A 70 19.94 6.21 4.30
N PRO A 71 19.44 6.49 3.08
CA PRO A 71 20.32 6.61 1.93
C PRO A 71 21.35 7.68 2.24
N ARG A 72 22.63 7.35 2.12
CA ARG A 72 23.70 8.34 2.16
C ARG A 72 23.60 9.18 0.89
N TYR A 73 22.74 10.20 0.91
CA TYR A 73 22.73 11.23 -0.11
C TYR A 73 24.06 11.98 0.01
N ARG A 74 25.02 11.58 -0.82
CA ARG A 74 26.33 12.21 -0.89
C ARG A 74 26.12 13.60 -1.49
N ASN A 75 26.10 14.61 -0.63
CA ASN A 75 26.12 16.00 -1.05
C ASN A 75 27.46 16.25 -1.74
N THR A 76 27.45 16.28 -3.08
CA THR A 76 28.56 16.82 -3.86
C THR A 76 28.47 18.34 -3.75
N ASN A 77 29.38 18.92 -2.97
CA ASN A 77 29.59 20.37 -2.89
C ASN A 77 30.25 20.89 -4.16
#